data_AF-A0A5J5AD48-F1
#
_entry.id   AF-A0A5J5AD48-F1
#
_cell.length_a   1.000
_cell.length_b   1.000
_cell.length_c   1.000
_cell.angle_alpha   90.00
_cell.angle_beta   90.00
_cell.angle_gamma   90.00
#
_symmetry.space_group_name_H-M   'P 1'
#
loop_
_entity.id
_entity.type
_entity.pdbx_description
1 polymer ?
#
loop_
_entity_poly.entity_id
_entity_poly.type
_entity_poly.pdbx_seq_one_letter_code
_entity_poly.pdbx_strand_id
1 'polypeptide(L)'
;MERIMSSIPQIQHKTCGNLVTILSIDGGGIRGISPATILAFLEAQLEELDGEEARLADYFNVIAGTSTGGLVTAMWTAPDENDRPLYAAKDLKPFYLENCPKIFPQKR
;
A
#
# COMPACT_ATOMS: atom_id res chain seq x y z
N MET A 1 -37.30 4.02 5.24
CA MET A 1 -36.25 4.21 4.22
C MET A 1 -35.27 3.08 4.42
N GLU A 2 -35.46 1.99 3.68
CA GLU A 2 -34.65 0.78 3.81
C GLU A 2 -33.23 1.06 3.31
N ARG A 3 -32.24 0.75 4.17
CA ARG A 3 -30.83 0.92 3.87
C ARG A 3 -30.44 -0.22 2.92
N ILE A 4 -30.23 0.10 1.65
CA ILE A 4 -29.69 -0.85 0.66
C ILE A 4 -28.34 -1.33 1.21
N MET A 5 -28.27 -2.61 1.62
CA MET A 5 -27.02 -3.26 1.97
C MET A 5 -26.16 -3.33 0.70
N SER A 6 -25.05 -2.59 0.68
CA SER A 6 -24.10 -2.63 -0.43
C SER A 6 -23.52 -4.04 -0.53
N SER A 7 -23.69 -4.69 -1.68
CA SER A 7 -23.16 -6.01 -2.02
C SER A 7 -21.65 -6.01 -2.30
N ILE A 8 -20.92 -5.00 -1.82
CA ILE A 8 -19.47 -4.92 -1.95
C ILE A 8 -18.88 -5.83 -0.88
N PRO A 9 -18.01 -6.80 -1.22
CA PRO A 9 -17.25 -7.55 -0.23
C PRO A 9 -16.55 -6.56 0.70
N GLN A 10 -16.91 -6.56 1.97
CA GLN A 10 -16.17 -5.77 2.95
C GLN A 10 -14.85 -6.50 3.19
N ILE A 11 -13.73 -5.88 2.82
CA ILE A 11 -12.40 -6.35 3.21
C ILE A 11 -12.41 -6.46 4.74
N GLN A 12 -12.38 -7.69 5.24
CA GLN A 12 -12.41 -7.96 6.66
C GLN A 12 -11.01 -7.68 7.22
N HIS A 13 -10.77 -6.43 7.59
CA HIS A 13 -9.52 -6.01 8.22
C HIS A 13 -9.25 -6.85 9.47
N LYS A 14 -8.04 -7.41 9.57
CA LYS A 14 -7.60 -8.17 10.75
C LYS A 14 -7.29 -7.17 11.88
N THR A 15 -8.32 -6.64 12.56
CA THR A 15 -8.13 -5.75 13.69
C THR A 15 -7.98 -6.53 15.00
N CYS A 16 -6.86 -6.34 15.70
CA CYS A 16 -6.72 -6.79 17.08
C CYS A 16 -7.52 -5.86 18.01
N GLY A 17 -8.80 -6.16 18.22
CA GLY A 17 -9.70 -5.39 19.10
C GLY A 17 -10.17 -4.05 18.51
N ASN A 18 -10.54 -3.09 19.38
CA ASN A 18 -11.08 -1.77 19.01
C ASN A 18 -10.00 -0.73 18.62
N LEU A 19 -8.79 -1.18 18.25
CA LEU A 19 -7.71 -0.27 17.87
C LEU A 19 -7.85 0.15 16.41
N VAL A 20 -7.67 1.44 16.14
CA VAL A 20 -7.59 1.98 14.78
C VAL A 20 -6.13 2.07 14.38
N THR A 21 -5.75 1.42 13.28
CA THR A 21 -4.39 1.40 12.74
C THR A 21 -4.28 2.38 11.56
N ILE A 22 -3.27 3.24 11.61
CA ILE A 22 -3.03 4.28 10.60
C ILE A 22 -1.60 4.17 10.09
N LEU A 23 -1.44 4.10 8.77
CA LEU A 23 -0.15 4.23 8.08
C LEU A 23 -0.09 5.58 7.36
N SER A 24 0.95 6.37 7.62
CA SER A 24 1.21 7.65 6.96
C SER A 24 2.57 7.63 6.27
N ILE A 25 2.60 8.06 5.00
CA ILE A 25 3.79 8.00 4.14
C ILE A 25 4.13 9.39 3.61
N ASP A 26 5.28 9.90 4.02
CA ASP A 26 5.75 11.22 3.61
C ASP A 26 6.12 11.26 2.12
N GLY A 27 6.06 12.48 1.57
CA GLY A 27 6.61 12.77 0.25
C GLY A 27 8.14 12.79 0.26
N GLY A 28 8.76 12.53 -0.90
CA GLY A 28 10.22 12.54 -0.98
C GLY A 28 10.81 12.53 -2.39
N GLY A 29 9.98 12.59 -3.44
CA GLY A 29 10.45 12.40 -4.80
C GLY A 29 11.08 11.01 -4.94
N ILE A 30 12.25 10.96 -5.58
CA ILE A 30 13.02 9.71 -5.73
C ILE A 30 13.38 9.05 -4.39
N ARG A 31 13.42 9.80 -3.27
CA ARG A 31 13.69 9.27 -1.93
C ARG A 31 12.55 8.42 -1.37
N GLY A 32 11.40 8.37 -2.04
CA GLY A 32 10.31 7.44 -1.71
C GLY A 32 10.72 5.96 -1.76
N ILE A 33 11.87 5.63 -2.37
CA ILE A 33 12.48 4.30 -2.29
C ILE A 33 12.83 3.88 -0.84
N SER A 34 13.11 4.83 0.06
CA SER A 34 13.40 4.53 1.46
C SER A 34 12.17 4.00 2.22
N PRO A 35 11.03 4.72 2.31
CA PRO A 35 9.83 4.17 2.91
C PRO A 35 9.32 2.93 2.17
N ALA A 36 9.47 2.86 0.84
CA ALA A 36 9.16 1.65 0.07
C ALA A 36 9.91 0.41 0.58
N THR A 37 11.21 0.56 0.89
CA THR A 37 12.04 -0.55 1.39
C THR A 37 11.60 -1.00 2.78
N ILE A 38 11.28 -0.06 3.67
CA ILE A 38 10.76 -0.36 5.01
C ILE A 38 9.44 -1.12 4.93
N LEU A 39 8.56 -0.70 4.03
CA LEU A 39 7.22 -1.25 3.87
C LEU A 39 7.24 -2.62 3.20
N ALA A 40 8.15 -2.85 2.25
CA ALA A 40 8.42 -4.18 1.71
C ALA A 40 8.87 -5.17 2.79
N PHE A 41 9.74 -4.72 3.70
CA PHE A 41 10.15 -5.54 4.84
C PHE A 41 8.98 -5.80 5.81
N LEU A 42 8.20 -4.77 6.15
CA LEU A 42 7.03 -4.93 7.01
C LEU A 42 6.03 -5.95 6.44
N GLU A 43 5.69 -5.85 5.15
CA GLU A 43 4.78 -6.79 4.51
C GLU A 43 5.34 -8.21 4.53
N ALA A 44 6.64 -8.41 4.25
CA ALA A 44 7.27 -9.72 4.33
C ALA A 44 7.18 -10.34 5.74
N GLN A 45 7.33 -9.54 6.80
CA GLN A 45 7.13 -10.03 8.17
C GLN A 45 5.67 -10.40 8.46
N LEU A 46 4.71 -9.70 7.86
CA LEU A 46 3.29 -10.04 7.97
C LEU A 46 2.98 -11.32 7.18
N GLU A 47 3.55 -11.50 6.00
CA GLU A 47 3.45 -12.73 5.21
C GLU A 47 4.00 -13.94 5.98
N GLU A 48 5.13 -13.80 6.69
CA GLU A 48 5.70 -14.85 7.54
C GLU A 48 4.77 -15.26 8.68
N LEU A 49 4.03 -14.30 9.27
CA LEU A 49 3.16 -14.53 10.42
C LEU A 49 1.76 -15.04 10.03
N ASP A 50 1.21 -14.54 8.92
CA ASP A 50 -0.20 -14.66 8.57
C ASP A 50 -0.47 -15.32 7.21
N GLY A 51 0.58 -15.62 6.43
CA GLY A 51 0.53 -16.29 5.13
C GLY A 51 0.85 -15.38 3.93
N GLU A 52 1.23 -15.99 2.81
CA GLU A 52 1.73 -15.30 1.60
C GLU A 52 0.75 -14.29 0.97
N GLU A 53 -0.53 -14.39 1.30
CA GLU A 53 -1.57 -13.48 0.82
C GLU A 53 -1.71 -12.23 1.69
N ALA A 54 -1.02 -12.12 2.82
CA ALA A 54 -1.06 -10.96 3.69
C ALA A 54 -0.54 -9.70 2.96
N ARG A 55 -1.31 -8.61 3.02
CA ARG A 55 -0.94 -7.31 2.46
C ARG A 55 -1.10 -6.22 3.49
N LEU A 56 -0.34 -5.13 3.38
CA LEU A 56 -0.46 -3.98 4.30
C LEU A 56 -1.91 -3.46 4.44
N ALA A 57 -2.70 -3.49 3.36
CA ALA A 57 -4.11 -3.07 3.35
C ALA A 57 -5.01 -3.89 4.30
N ASP A 58 -4.63 -5.12 4.65
CA ASP A 58 -5.40 -5.97 5.56
C ASP A 58 -5.27 -5.54 7.02
N TYR A 59 -4.20 -4.81 7.35
CA TYR A 59 -3.80 -4.45 8.73
C TYR A 59 -4.03 -2.99 9.06
N PHE A 60 -4.08 -2.10 8.06
CA PHE A 60 -4.28 -0.67 8.26
C PHE A 60 -5.68 -0.23 7.89
N ASN A 61 -6.42 0.35 8.84
CA ASN A 61 -7.75 0.91 8.56
C ASN A 61 -7.67 2.17 7.71
N VAL A 62 -6.60 2.95 7.87
CA VAL A 62 -6.36 4.18 7.10
C VAL A 62 -4.93 4.17 6.59
N ILE A 63 -4.77 4.42 5.30
CA ILE A 63 -3.47 4.64 4.66
C ILE A 63 -3.51 6.01 4.00
N ALA A 64 -2.54 6.85 4.35
CA ALA A 64 -2.40 8.20 3.82
C ALA A 64 -0.99 8.42 3.29
N GLY A 65 -0.87 9.23 2.24
CA GLY A 65 0.42 9.60 1.68
C GLY A 65 0.38 10.90 0.90
N THR A 66 1.48 11.66 0.94
CA THR A 66 1.62 12.93 0.21
C THR A 66 2.67 12.82 -0.88
N SER A 67 2.44 13.41 -2.05
CA SER A 67 3.38 13.38 -3.19
C SER A 67 3.72 11.93 -3.60
N THR A 68 5.00 11.55 -3.65
CA THR A 68 5.41 10.15 -3.91
C THR A 68 4.89 9.17 -2.87
N GLY A 69 4.68 9.59 -1.63
CA GLY A 69 3.98 8.78 -0.63
C GLY A 69 2.52 8.51 -1.02
N GLY A 70 1.85 9.48 -1.65
CA GLY A 70 0.49 9.31 -2.17
C GLY A 70 0.41 8.36 -3.36
N LEU A 71 1.41 8.41 -4.27
CA LEU A 71 1.53 7.41 -5.34
C LEU A 71 1.70 6.00 -4.76
N VAL A 72 2.57 5.85 -3.76
CA VAL A 72 2.76 4.58 -3.04
C VAL A 72 1.46 4.11 -2.39
N THR A 73 0.74 4.99 -1.68
CA THR A 73 -0.57 4.67 -1.10
C THR A 73 -1.55 4.18 -2.17
N ALA A 74 -1.62 4.83 -3.33
CA ALA A 74 -2.53 4.44 -4.41
C ALA A 74 -2.18 3.04 -4.97
N MET A 75 -0.90 2.70 -5.11
CA MET A 75 -0.47 1.38 -5.61
C MET A 75 -0.94 0.23 -4.70
N TRP A 76 -1.09 0.44 -3.39
CA TRP A 76 -1.52 -0.60 -2.44
C TRP A 76 -2.99 -0.59 -2.08
N THR A 77 -3.69 0.49 -2.37
CA THR A 77 -5.11 0.63 -2.01
C THR A 77 -6.01 0.50 -3.24
N ALA A 78 -5.46 0.59 -4.45
CA ALA A 78 -6.20 0.30 -5.66
C ALA A 78 -6.48 -1.21 -5.76
N PRO A 79 -7.76 -1.61 -5.87
CA PRO A 79 -8.13 -3.01 -6.00
C PRO A 79 -7.83 -3.53 -7.43
N ASP A 80 -7.44 -4.80 -7.51
CA ASP A 80 -7.42 -5.58 -8.73
C ASP A 80 -8.80 -6.23 -9.03
N GLU A 81 -8.86 -7.13 -10.00
CA GLU A 81 -10.10 -7.84 -10.36
C GLU A 81 -10.64 -8.76 -9.24
N ASN A 82 -9.81 -9.08 -8.25
CA ASN A 82 -10.15 -9.94 -7.11
C ASN A 82 -10.36 -9.13 -5.81
N ASP A 83 -10.48 -7.81 -5.89
CA ASP A 83 -10.61 -6.90 -4.73
C ASP A 83 -9.41 -6.99 -3.76
N ARG A 84 -8.22 -7.28 -4.29
CA ARG A 84 -6.93 -7.27 -3.57
C ARG A 84 -6.07 -6.10 -4.04
N PRO A 85 -5.09 -5.65 -3.23
CA PRO A 85 -4.11 -4.65 -3.66
C PRO A 85 -3.46 -5.02 -5.00
N LEU A 86 -3.50 -4.11 -5.97
CA LEU A 86 -2.91 -4.31 -7.31
C LEU A 86 -1.40 -4.56 -7.28
N TYR A 87 -0.71 -4.02 -6.27
CA TYR A 87 0.72 -4.21 -6.05
C TYR A 87 0.98 -4.72 -4.63
N ALA A 88 2.00 -5.59 -4.49
CA ALA A 88 2.59 -5.91 -3.20
C ALA A 88 3.65 -4.85 -2.82
N ALA A 89 4.02 -4.77 -1.55
CA ALA A 89 5.02 -3.83 -1.07
C ALA A 89 6.40 -4.08 -1.69
N LYS A 90 6.73 -5.34 -2.00
CA LYS A 90 7.97 -5.72 -2.71
C LYS A 90 8.10 -5.12 -4.11
N ASP A 91 6.98 -4.78 -4.76
CA ASP A 91 6.95 -4.30 -6.15
C ASP A 91 7.31 -2.81 -6.27
N LEU A 92 7.30 -2.06 -5.17
CA LEU A 92 7.62 -0.63 -5.19
C LEU A 92 9.07 -0.36 -5.58
N LYS A 93 10.03 -1.11 -5.04
CA LYS A 93 11.44 -0.86 -5.35
C LYS A 93 11.71 -1.02 -6.86
N PRO A 94 11.27 -2.11 -7.52
CA PRO A 94 11.28 -2.20 -8.97
C PRO A 94 10.61 -1.01 -9.66
N PHE A 95 9.40 -0.62 -9.21
CA PHE A 95 8.70 0.54 -9.78
C PHE A 95 9.53 1.83 -9.72
N TYR A 96 10.17 2.14 -8.59
CA TYR A 96 11.05 3.30 -8.46
C TYR A 96 12.24 3.20 -9.41
N LEU A 97 12.92 2.06 -9.47
CA LEU A 97 14.11 1.88 -10.32
C LEU A 97 13.79 2.02 -11.81
N GLU A 98 12.65 1.50 -12.25
CA GLU A 98 12.24 1.52 -13.66
C GLU A 98 11.65 2.87 -14.09
N ASN A 99 10.88 3.53 -13.22
CA ASN A 99 10.10 4.70 -13.58
C ASN A 99 10.76 6.02 -13.19
N CYS A 100 11.59 6.08 -12.14
CA CYS A 100 12.23 7.33 -11.74
C CYS A 100 13.10 7.97 -12.82
N PRO A 101 13.90 7.24 -13.63
CA PRO A 101 14.64 7.87 -14.72
C PRO A 101 13.74 8.55 -15.78
N LYS A 102 12.51 8.07 -15.94
CA LYS A 102 11.51 8.61 -16.89
C LYS A 102 10.74 9.79 -16.27
N ILE A 103 10.41 9.70 -14.98
CA ILE A 103 9.68 10.72 -14.22
C ILE A 103 10.60 11.91 -13.88
N PHE A 104 11.87 11.65 -13.56
CA PHE A 104 12.89 12.63 -13.20
C PHE A 104 14.08 12.57 -14.19
N PRO A 105 13.86 12.88 -15.49
CA PRO A 105 14.91 12.80 -16.49
C PRO A 105 16.03 13.80 -16.16
N GLN A 106 17.27 13.32 -16.17
CA GLN A 106 18.43 14.19 -16.04
C GLN A 106 18.62 14.94 -17.36
N LYS A 107 18.47 16.27 -17.34
CA LYS A 107 18.90 17.12 -18.45
C LYS A 107 20.43 17.08 -18.48
N ARG A 108 21.00 16.60 -19.59
CA ARG A 108 22.42 16.70 -19.87
C ARG A 108 22.77 18.12 -20.29
#